data_AF-A0A1H6LW63-F1
#
_entry.id   AF-A0A1H6LW63-F1
#
_cell.length_a   1.000
_cell.length_b   1.000
_cell.length_c   1.000
_cell.angle_alpha   90.00
_cell.angle_beta   90.00
_cell.angle_gamma   90.00
#
_symmetry.space_group_name_H-M   'P 1'
#
loop_
_entity.id
_entity.type
_entity.pdbx_description
1 polymer ?
#
loop_
_entity_poly.entity_id
_entity_poly.type
_entity_poly.pdbx_seq_one_letter_code
_entity_poly.pdbx_strand_id
1 'polypeptide(L)' 'MALADLERDGHGYLVDLNQWSESIATELAEEEGVNLTDESFKLINFLRDEYS' A
#
# COMPACT_ATOMS: atom_id res chain seq x y z
N MET A 1 -8.98 -8.11 6.31
CA MET A 1 -8.89 -8.32 4.85
C MET A 1 -7.53 -8.92 4.61
N ALA A 2 -7.42 -10.03 3.88
CA ALA A 2 -6.12 -10.58 3.53
C ALA A 2 -5.65 -9.97 2.19
N LEU A 3 -4.34 -9.95 1.91
CA LEU A 3 -3.80 -9.52 0.60
C LEU A 3 -4.50 -10.19 -0.59
N ALA A 4 -4.93 -11.45 -0.43
CA ALA A 4 -5.61 -12.23 -1.46
C ALA A 4 -7.02 -11.72 -1.81
N ASP A 5 -7.62 -10.89 -0.95
CA ASP A 5 -8.93 -10.28 -1.18
C ASP A 5 -8.84 -8.91 -1.89
N LEU A 6 -7.61 -8.41 -2.16
CA LEU A 6 -7.38 -7.10 -2.78
C LEU A 6 -7.29 -7.23 -4.30
N GLU A 7 -8.13 -6.47 -5.01
CA GLU A 7 -8.05 -6.37 -6.46
C GLU A 7 -6.86 -5.48 -6.86
N ARG A 8 -5.98 -6.01 -7.70
CA ARG A 8 -4.82 -5.30 -8.22
C ARG A 8 -4.81 -5.29 -9.74
N ASP A 9 -4.25 -4.24 -10.31
CA ASP A 9 -4.06 -4.15 -11.76
C ASP A 9 -2.87 -5.00 -12.23
N GLY A 10 -2.59 -4.97 -13.54
CA GLY A 10 -1.49 -5.72 -14.16
C GLY A 10 -0.09 -5.30 -13.71
N HIS A 11 0.03 -4.23 -12.92
CA HIS A 11 1.28 -3.73 -12.35
C HIS A 11 1.36 -3.94 -10.82
N GLY A 12 0.32 -4.50 -10.19
CA GLY A 12 0.27 -4.72 -8.76
C GLY A 12 -0.26 -3.55 -7.94
N TYR A 13 -0.80 -2.50 -8.57
CA TYR A 13 -1.43 -1.40 -7.86
C TYR A 13 -2.84 -1.76 -7.40
N LEU A 14 -3.25 -1.27 -6.23
CA LEU A 14 -4.63 -1.41 -5.74
C LEU A 14 -5.61 -0.73 -6.70
N VAL A 15 -6.62 -1.47 -7.15
CA VAL A 15 -7.71 -0.92 -7.99
C VAL A 15 -8.62 -0.02 -7.15
N ASP A 16 -8.95 -0.43 -5.92
CA ASP A 16 -9.67 0.41 -4.96
C ASP A 16 -8.71 0.98 -3.90
N LEU A 17 -8.41 2.27 -4.02
CA LEU A 17 -7.53 2.98 -3.10
C LEU A 17 -8.08 3.09 -1.66
N ASN A 18 -9.39 2.90 -1.46
CA ASN A 18 -10.02 2.91 -0.13
C ASN A 18 -9.73 1.63 0.65
N GLN A 19 -9.30 0.56 -0.03
CA GLN A 19 -8.90 -0.68 0.62
C GLN A 19 -7.53 -0.57 1.28
N TRP A 20 -6.74 0.47 0.97
CA TRP A 20 -5.42 0.64 1.56
C TRP A 20 -5.47 0.85 3.07
N SER A 21 -4.51 0.25 3.77
CA SER A 21 -4.17 0.49 5.17
C SER A 21 -2.66 0.36 5.36
N GLU A 22 -2.12 0.83 6.49
CA GLU A 22 -0.70 0.63 6.81
C GLU A 22 -0.31 -0.85 6.83
N SER A 23 -1.20 -1.74 7.31
CA SER A 23 -0.97 -3.18 7.30
C SER A 23 -0.85 -3.73 5.88
N ILE A 24 -1.72 -3.29 4.96
CA ILE A 24 -1.69 -3.70 3.56
C ILE A 24 -0.42 -3.17 2.87
N ALA A 25 0.00 -1.95 3.18
CA ALA A 25 1.25 -1.40 2.67
C ALA A 25 2.46 -2.26 3.11
N THR A 26 2.51 -2.67 4.38
CA THR A 26 3.57 -3.57 4.89
C THR A 26 3.55 -4.92 4.18
N GLU A 27 2.37 -5.55 4.09
CA GLU A 27 2.21 -6.84 3.45
C GLU A 27 2.61 -6.79 1.95
N LEU A 28 2.23 -5.73 1.22
CA LEU A 28 2.66 -5.47 -0.16
C LEU A 28 4.18 -5.28 -0.28
N ALA A 29 4.77 -4.54 0.64
CA ALA A 29 6.21 -4.31 0.64
C ALA A 29 7.00 -5.58 0.94
N GLU A 30 6.51 -6.44 1.83
CA GLU A 30 7.11 -7.75 2.11
C GLU A 30 7.08 -8.67 0.88
N GLU A 31 5.98 -8.70 0.12
CA GLU A 31 5.88 -9.45 -1.16
C GLU A 31 6.95 -9.01 -2.17
N GLU A 32 7.24 -7.71 -2.21
CA GLU A 32 8.22 -7.09 -3.12
C GLU A 32 9.66 -7.09 -2.54
N GLY A 33 9.86 -7.62 -1.33
CA GLY A 33 11.16 -7.60 -0.64
C GLY A 33 11.63 -6.19 -0.25
N VAL A 34 10.69 -5.25 -0.09
CA VAL A 34 10.91 -3.87 0.32
C VAL A 34 10.67 -3.74 1.82
N ASN A 35 11.56 -3.03 2.52
CA ASN A 35 11.36 -2.70 3.92
C ASN A 35 10.81 -1.28 4.06
N LEU A 36 9.57 -1.14 4.56
CA LEU A 36 9.00 0.16 4.88
C LEU A 36 9.51 0.64 6.24
N THR A 37 10.08 1.85 6.25
CA THR A 37 10.49 2.53 7.49
C THR A 37 9.48 3.61 7.86
N ASP A 38 9.66 4.22 9.03
CA ASP A 38 8.87 5.38 9.44
C ASP A 38 8.94 6.53 8.40
N GLU A 39 10.07 6.70 7.71
CA GLU A 39 10.19 7.69 6.64
C GLU A 39 9.40 7.30 5.39
N SER A 40 9.34 6.01 5.05
CA SER A 40 8.49 5.51 3.97
C SER A 40 7.02 5.82 4.25
N PHE A 41 6.55 5.56 5.48
CA PHE A 41 5.17 5.85 5.87
C PHE A 41 4.85 7.35 5.87
N LYS A 42 5.79 8.21 6.29
CA LYS A 42 5.60 9.67 6.18
C LYS A 42 5.38 10.11 4.73
N LEU A 43 6.17 9.59 3.79
CA LEU A 43 6.01 9.92 2.37
C LEU A 43 4.69 9.37 1.81
N ILE A 44 4.35 8.11 2.12
CA ILE A 44 3.10 7.48 1.67
C ILE A 44 1.90 8.28 2.18
N ASN A 45 1.86 8.59 3.47
CA ASN A 45 0.75 9.36 4.05
C ASN A 45 0.66 10.78 3.45
N PHE A 46 1.79 11.45 3.25
CA PHE A 46 1.80 12.74 2.55
C PHE A 46 1.21 12.65 1.14
N LEU A 47 1.60 11.64 0.34
CA LEU A 47 1.04 11.46 -1.01
C LEU A 47 -0.45 11.13 -0.98
N ARG A 48 -0.91 10.37 0.02
CA ARG A 48 -2.33 10.02 0.17
C ARG A 48 -3.18 11.21 0.60
N ASP A 49 -2.67 12.07 1.48
CA ASP A 49 -3.34 13.30 1.88
C ASP A 49 -3.54 14.24 0.67
N GLU A 50 -2.55 14.33 -0.23
CA GLU A 50 -2.63 15.14 -1.45
C GLU A 50 -3.55 14.56 -2.53
N TYR A 51 -3.77 13.23 -2.55
CA TYR A 51 -4.63 12.54 -3.52
C TYR A 51 -6.09 12.35 -3.05
N SER A 52 -6.40 12.75 -1.81
CA SER A 52 -7.72 12.57 -1.18
C SER A 52 -8.81 13.50 -1.71
#